data_AF-A0AA86XGI3-F1
#
_entry.id   AF-A0AA86XGI3-F1
#
_cell.length_a   1.000
_cell.length_b   1.000
_cell.length_c   1.000
_cell.angle_alpha   90.00
_cell.angle_beta   90.00
_cell.angle_gamma   90.00
#
_symmetry.space_group_name_H-M   'P 1'
#
loop_
_entity.id
_entity.type
_entity.pdbx_description
1 polymer ?
#
loop_
_entity_poly.entity_id
_entity_poly.type
_entity_poly.pdbx_seq_one_letter_code
_entity_poly.pdbx_strand_id
1 'polypeptide(L)'
;MKSIKEEIQTIKTLLKDSRTAKYHKRLQIVLFRLMGKSYKEIIELLDCNQTTIWRNVKKYEEFGLDSLFQETRGGRNHAYMTVEQEKAFLARHLKAAESGEFVTIDALFQAYKKELGRSYTRDAFYQLLKHHG
;
A
#
# COMPACT_ATOMS: atom_id res chain seq x y z
N MET A 1 -26.95 -11.55 2.03
CA MET A 1 -25.66 -12.22 1.73
C MET A 1 -25.68 -12.59 0.26
N LYS A 2 -24.65 -12.22 -0.51
CA LYS A 2 -24.54 -12.70 -1.90
C LYS A 2 -24.50 -14.22 -1.90
N SER A 3 -25.14 -14.83 -2.90
CA SER A 3 -25.09 -16.29 -3.01
C SER A 3 -23.67 -16.71 -3.35
N ILE A 4 -23.18 -17.82 -2.78
CA ILE A 4 -21.86 -18.40 -3.12
C ILE A 4 -21.71 -18.56 -4.65
N LYS A 5 -22.82 -18.83 -5.35
CA LYS A 5 -22.86 -18.93 -6.82
C LYS A 5 -22.52 -17.60 -7.51
N GLU A 6 -23.00 -16.47 -6.97
CA GLU A 6 -22.73 -15.13 -7.50
C GLU A 6 -21.25 -14.75 -7.29
N GLU A 7 -20.69 -15.09 -6.13
CA GLU A 7 -19.28 -14.83 -5.83
C GLU A 7 -18.36 -15.64 -6.75
N ILE A 8 -18.65 -16.94 -6.93
CA ILE A 8 -17.93 -17.79 -7.88
C ILE A 8 -17.98 -17.20 -9.30
N GLN A 9 -19.15 -16.73 -9.74
CA GLN A 9 -19.30 -16.14 -11.06
C GLN A 9 -18.50 -14.85 -11.20
N THR A 10 -18.50 -14.01 -10.17
CA THR A 10 -17.74 -12.75 -10.12
C THR A 10 -16.23 -13.02 -10.18
N ILE A 11 -15.74 -14.01 -9.43
CA ILE A 11 -14.32 -14.37 -9.47
C ILE A 11 -13.93 -14.94 -10.83
N LYS A 12 -14.81 -15.73 -11.46
CA LYS A 12 -14.58 -16.25 -12.83
C LYS A 12 -14.52 -15.15 -13.88
N THR A 13 -15.35 -14.12 -13.80
CA THR A 13 -15.27 -12.98 -14.74
C THR A 13 -13.98 -12.20 -14.52
N LEU A 14 -13.59 -11.98 -13.26
CA LEU A 14 -12.33 -11.33 -12.92
C LEU A 14 -11.11 -12.11 -13.40
N LEU A 15 -11.12 -13.45 -13.35
CA LEU A 15 -10.02 -14.28 -13.87
C LEU A 15 -9.87 -14.19 -15.40
N LYS A 16 -10.91 -13.80 -16.14
CA LYS A 16 -10.83 -13.58 -17.59
C LYS A 16 -10.27 -12.21 -17.95
N ASP A 17 -10.33 -11.25 -17.03
CA ASP A 17 -9.79 -9.91 -17.23
C ASP A 17 -8.25 -9.95 -17.19
N SER A 18 -7.60 -9.32 -18.16
CA SER A 18 -6.15 -9.21 -18.22
C SER A 18 -5.61 -8.21 -17.19
N ARG A 19 -6.40 -7.22 -16.79
CA ARG A 19 -6.01 -6.20 -15.79
C ARG A 19 -5.80 -6.79 -14.40
N THR A 20 -6.48 -7.89 -14.10
CA THR A 20 -6.40 -8.61 -12.82
C THR A 20 -5.35 -9.71 -12.82
N ALA A 21 -4.58 -9.89 -13.92
CA ALA A 21 -3.59 -10.96 -14.07
C ALA A 21 -2.62 -11.04 -12.89
N LYS A 22 -2.21 -9.89 -12.36
CA LYS A 22 -1.35 -9.78 -11.18
C LYS A 22 -1.93 -10.47 -9.93
N TYR A 23 -3.25 -10.56 -9.83
CA TYR A 23 -3.98 -11.10 -8.69
C TYR A 23 -4.59 -12.48 -8.96
N HIS A 24 -4.40 -13.05 -10.15
CA HIS A 24 -5.03 -14.32 -10.55
C HIS A 24 -4.76 -15.46 -9.57
N LYS A 25 -3.52 -15.60 -9.08
CA LYS A 25 -3.19 -16.66 -8.10
C LYS A 25 -3.99 -16.52 -6.80
N ARG A 26 -4.24 -15.28 -6.33
CA ARG A 26 -5.07 -15.01 -5.15
C ARG A 26 -6.54 -15.32 -5.41
N LEU A 27 -7.04 -14.93 -6.57
CA LEU A 27 -8.41 -15.20 -7.02
C LEU A 27 -8.68 -16.70 -7.17
N GLN A 28 -7.73 -17.46 -7.74
CA GLN A 28 -7.82 -18.92 -7.89
C GLN A 28 -7.87 -19.64 -6.54
N ILE A 29 -7.06 -19.21 -5.56
CA ILE A 29 -7.10 -19.75 -4.19
C ILE A 29 -8.50 -19.63 -3.60
N VAL A 30 -9.09 -18.43 -3.69
CA VAL A 30 -10.43 -18.18 -3.13
C VAL A 30 -11.50 -18.95 -3.91
N LEU A 31 -11.41 -18.98 -5.24
CA LEU A 31 -12.31 -19.76 -6.09
C LEU A 31 -12.32 -21.24 -5.69
N PHE A 32 -11.15 -21.87 -5.56
CA PHE A 32 -11.07 -23.27 -5.18
C PHE A 32 -11.60 -23.52 -3.77
N ARG A 33 -11.38 -22.56 -2.85
CA ARG A 33 -11.95 -22.64 -1.50
C ARG A 33 -13.48 -22.59 -1.51
N LEU A 34 -14.07 -21.68 -2.30
CA LEU A 34 -15.53 -21.59 -2.48
C LEU A 34 -16.12 -22.83 -3.18
N MET A 35 -15.35 -23.49 -4.04
CA MET A 35 -15.71 -24.78 -4.65
C MET A 35 -15.54 -25.98 -3.72
N GLY A 36 -15.12 -25.78 -2.47
CA GLY A 36 -14.99 -26.85 -1.48
C GLY A 36 -13.69 -27.66 -1.56
N LYS A 37 -12.69 -27.21 -2.32
CA LYS A 37 -11.40 -27.89 -2.40
C LYS A 37 -10.65 -27.82 -1.06
N SER A 38 -9.95 -28.91 -0.77
CA SER A 38 -9.06 -29.01 0.39
C SER A 38 -7.75 -28.24 0.16
N TYR A 39 -7.05 -27.89 1.25
CA TYR A 39 -5.75 -27.24 1.14
C TYR A 39 -4.75 -28.06 0.33
N LYS A 40 -4.77 -29.40 0.47
CA LYS A 40 -3.86 -30.30 -0.26
C LYS A 40 -4.07 -30.21 -1.78
N GLU A 41 -5.32 -30.28 -2.23
CA GLU A 41 -5.64 -30.15 -3.66
C GLU A 41 -5.24 -28.77 -4.20
N ILE A 42 -5.42 -27.69 -3.43
CA ILE A 42 -5.02 -26.34 -3.87
C ILE A 42 -3.50 -26.21 -3.97
N ILE A 43 -2.75 -26.84 -3.06
CA ILE A 43 -1.28 -26.88 -3.11
C ILE A 43 -0.83 -27.58 -4.39
N GLU A 44 -1.40 -28.75 -4.70
CA GLU A 44 -1.08 -29.52 -5.91
C GLU A 44 -1.45 -28.77 -7.21
N LEU A 45 -2.58 -28.08 -7.23
CA LEU A 45 -3.07 -27.37 -8.42
C LEU A 45 -2.32 -26.06 -8.72
N LEU A 46 -1.94 -25.31 -7.68
CA LEU A 46 -1.39 -23.95 -7.83
C LEU A 46 0.08 -23.83 -7.46
N ASP A 47 0.70 -24.91 -6.98
CA ASP A 47 2.06 -24.92 -6.43
C ASP A 47 2.29 -23.73 -5.49
N CYS A 48 1.55 -23.74 -4.38
CA CYS A 48 1.59 -22.65 -3.40
C CYS A 48 1.62 -23.19 -1.98
N ASN A 49 2.31 -22.48 -1.09
CA ASN A 49 2.43 -22.88 0.31
C ASN A 49 1.07 -22.76 1.03
N GLN A 50 0.74 -23.72 1.88
CA GLN A 50 -0.44 -23.72 2.74
C GLN A 50 -0.64 -22.39 3.49
N THR A 51 0.43 -21.78 4.00
CA THR A 51 0.36 -20.49 4.70
C THR A 51 -0.11 -19.36 3.79
N THR A 52 0.27 -19.37 2.52
CA THR A 52 -0.21 -18.41 1.51
C THR A 52 -1.69 -18.60 1.24
N ILE A 53 -2.15 -19.85 1.12
CA ILE A 53 -3.57 -20.16 0.93
C ILE A 53 -4.37 -19.63 2.13
N TRP A 54 -3.97 -19.98 3.35
CA TRP A 54 -4.64 -19.55 4.58
C TRP A 54 -4.72 -18.02 4.70
N ARG A 55 -3.61 -17.30 4.44
CA ARG A 55 -3.60 -15.83 4.50
C ARG A 55 -4.57 -15.19 3.49
N ASN A 56 -4.65 -15.71 2.27
CA ASN A 56 -5.54 -15.17 1.25
C ASN A 56 -7.01 -15.48 1.55
N VAL A 57 -7.31 -16.71 2.01
CA VAL A 57 -8.67 -17.10 2.41
C VAL A 57 -9.13 -16.28 3.61
N LYS A 58 -8.31 -16.16 4.65
CA LYS A 58 -8.63 -15.35 5.83
C LYS A 58 -8.87 -13.88 5.47
N LYS A 59 -8.01 -13.30 4.60
CA LYS A 59 -8.17 -11.92 4.14
C LYS A 59 -9.49 -11.72 3.38
N TYR A 60 -9.87 -12.69 2.54
CA TYR A 60 -11.14 -12.69 1.83
C TYR A 60 -12.34 -12.79 2.80
N GLU A 61 -12.27 -13.66 3.79
CA GLU A 61 -13.33 -13.84 4.80
C GLU A 61 -13.53 -12.58 5.66
N GLU A 62 -12.45 -11.88 6.02
CA GLU A 62 -12.50 -10.68 6.86
C GLU A 62 -12.88 -9.40 6.09
N PHE A 63 -12.38 -9.23 4.86
CA PHE A 63 -12.45 -7.95 4.15
C PHE A 63 -13.10 -8.06 2.75
N GLY A 64 -13.55 -9.24 2.35
CA GLY A 64 -14.20 -9.48 1.06
C GLY A 64 -13.26 -9.47 -0.14
N LEU A 65 -13.85 -9.41 -1.34
CA LEU A 65 -13.17 -9.54 -2.62
C LEU A 65 -12.17 -8.41 -2.90
N ASP A 66 -12.51 -7.18 -2.52
CA ASP A 66 -11.68 -5.99 -2.77
C ASP A 66 -10.30 -6.10 -2.10
N SER A 67 -10.24 -6.83 -0.99
CA SER A 67 -9.01 -7.08 -0.24
C SER A 67 -7.95 -7.83 -1.03
N LEU A 68 -8.33 -8.61 -2.05
CA LEU A 68 -7.41 -9.39 -2.86
C LEU A 68 -6.61 -8.51 -3.83
N PHE A 69 -7.15 -7.34 -4.19
CA PHE A 69 -6.54 -6.36 -5.09
C PHE A 69 -5.61 -5.38 -4.38
N GLN A 70 -5.62 -5.36 -3.04
CA GLN A 70 -4.77 -4.46 -2.28
C GLN A 70 -3.31 -4.93 -2.27
N GLU A 71 -2.41 -4.03 -2.64
CA GLU A 71 -0.97 -4.18 -2.44
C GLU A 71 -0.57 -3.50 -1.15
N THR A 72 -0.08 -4.28 -0.19
CA THR A 72 0.46 -3.77 1.08
C THR A 72 1.98 -3.61 1.06
N ARG A 73 2.62 -3.96 -0.06
CA ARG A 73 4.07 -3.86 -0.23
C ARG A 73 4.43 -2.52 -0.88
N GLY A 74 5.43 -1.86 -0.32
CA GLY A 74 5.79 -0.50 -0.69
C GLY A 74 4.97 0.54 0.05
N GLY A 75 5.31 1.81 -0.15
CA GLY A 75 4.70 2.94 0.55
C GLY A 75 5.57 3.50 1.66
N ARG A 76 5.03 4.52 2.34
CA ARG A 76 5.76 5.41 3.25
C ARG A 76 5.82 4.85 4.69
N ASN A 77 6.13 3.56 4.85
CA ASN A 77 6.06 2.84 6.14
C ASN A 77 7.10 3.31 7.16
N HIS A 78 8.19 3.93 6.70
CA HIS A 78 9.25 4.53 7.52
C HIS A 78 9.31 6.05 7.38
N ALA A 79 8.16 6.70 7.17
CA ALA A 79 8.05 8.15 7.15
C ALA A 79 8.50 8.78 8.47
N TYR A 80 9.26 9.87 8.41
CA TYR A 80 9.58 10.68 9.60
C TYR A 80 8.43 11.60 10.03
N MET A 81 7.63 12.06 9.06
CA MET A 81 6.42 12.86 9.27
C MET A 81 5.30 12.39 8.33
N THR A 82 4.04 12.66 8.69
CA THR A 82 2.92 12.49 7.77
C THR A 82 2.98 13.52 6.63
N VAL A 83 2.32 13.23 5.50
CA VAL A 83 2.28 14.14 4.35
C VAL A 83 1.71 15.50 4.74
N GLU A 84 0.70 15.52 5.62
CA GLU A 84 0.08 16.75 6.12
C GLU A 84 1.05 17.58 6.98
N GLN A 85 1.82 16.92 7.86
CA GLN A 85 2.83 17.59 8.67
C GLN A 85 3.94 18.19 7.82
N GLU A 86 4.43 17.47 6.80
CA GLU A 86 5.41 18.01 5.86
C GLU A 86 4.87 19.24 5.11
N LYS A 87 3.62 19.17 4.63
CA LYS A 87 2.98 20.32 3.96
C LYS A 87 2.82 21.51 4.89
N ALA A 88 2.40 21.28 6.13
CA ALA A 88 2.27 22.35 7.13
C ALA A 88 3.64 22.99 7.46
N PHE A 89 4.69 22.18 7.59
CA PHE A 89 6.06 22.66 7.77
C PHE A 89 6.50 23.53 6.61
N LEU A 90 6.38 23.02 5.37
CA LEU A 90 6.77 23.75 4.17
C LEU A 90 5.97 25.04 4.02
N ALA A 91 4.65 25.01 4.23
CA ALA A 91 3.79 26.20 4.14
C ALA A 91 4.19 27.30 5.14
N ARG A 92 4.55 26.95 6.38
CA ARG A 92 5.04 27.93 7.38
C ARG A 92 6.30 28.65 6.90
N HIS A 93 7.23 27.91 6.32
CA HIS A 93 8.50 28.47 5.86
C HIS A 93 8.40 29.16 4.49
N LEU A 94 7.50 28.72 3.61
CA LEU A 94 7.21 29.39 2.34
C LEU A 94 6.53 30.75 2.55
N LYS A 95 5.65 30.87 3.56
CA LYS A 95 5.06 32.16 3.93
C LYS A 95 6.10 33.18 4.41
N ALA A 96 7.22 32.73 4.99
CA ALA A 96 8.35 33.59 5.32
C ALA A 96 9.19 33.97 4.09
N ALA A 97 9.22 33.13 3.06
CA ALA A 97 9.85 33.45 1.77
C ALA A 97 9.05 34.51 0.99
N GLU A 98 7.70 34.50 1.10
CA GLU A 98 6.83 35.52 0.50
C GLU A 98 7.10 36.95 1.02
N SER A 99 7.62 37.09 2.25
CA SER A 99 8.08 38.38 2.80
C SER A 99 9.44 38.86 2.25
N GLY A 100 10.02 38.18 1.25
CA GLY A 100 11.25 38.60 0.57
C GLY A 100 12.54 38.14 1.26
N GLU A 101 12.45 37.29 2.29
CA GLU A 101 13.62 36.63 2.87
C GLU A 101 14.04 35.42 2.02
N PHE A 102 15.33 35.37 1.64
CA PHE A 102 15.89 34.21 0.98
C PHE A 102 15.99 33.04 1.96
N VAL A 103 15.01 32.13 1.91
CA VAL A 103 15.05 30.89 2.69
C VAL A 103 16.04 29.93 2.03
N THR A 104 17.23 29.79 2.62
CA THR A 104 18.23 28.81 2.16
C THR A 104 17.82 27.38 2.54
N ILE A 105 18.16 26.42 1.69
CA ILE A 105 17.89 24.98 1.93
C ILE A 105 18.52 24.53 3.25
N ASP A 106 19.69 25.07 3.60
CA ASP A 106 20.35 24.79 4.87
C ASP A 106 19.58 25.30 6.08
N ALA A 107 19.00 26.49 6.02
CA ALA A 107 18.17 27.01 7.10
C ALA A 107 16.92 26.15 7.31
N LEU A 108 16.26 25.74 6.22
CA LEU A 108 15.12 24.82 6.26
C LEU A 108 15.51 23.46 6.85
N PHE A 109 16.64 22.91 6.45
CA PHE A 109 17.11 21.62 6.95
C PHE A 109 17.41 21.66 8.46
N GLN A 110 17.98 22.75 8.97
CA GLN A 110 18.21 22.92 10.41
C GLN A 110 16.89 23.08 11.18
N ALA A 111 15.94 23.85 10.65
CA ALA A 111 14.61 23.96 11.24
C ALA A 111 13.90 22.60 11.30
N TYR A 112 13.96 21.83 10.21
CA TYR A 112 13.39 20.49 10.11
C TYR A 112 14.02 19.51 11.12
N LYS A 113 15.34 19.53 11.26
CA LYS A 113 16.06 18.71 12.25
C LYS A 113 15.67 19.07 13.69
N LYS A 114 15.47 20.36 13.97
CA LYS A 114 15.05 20.85 15.29
C LYS A 114 13.65 20.36 15.66
N GLU A 115 12.71 20.34 14.72
CA GLU A 115 11.33 19.90 14.96
C GLU A 115 11.21 18.39 15.16
N LEU A 116 12.04 17.59 14.48
CA LEU A 116 12.03 16.13 14.60
C LEU A 116 12.82 15.58 15.78
N GLY A 117 13.78 16.34 16.34
CA GLY A 117 14.62 15.90 17.45
C GLY A 117 15.46 14.64 17.17
N ARG A 118 15.68 14.30 15.89
CA ARG A 118 16.39 13.09 15.45
C ARG A 118 17.43 13.43 14.38
N SER A 119 18.41 12.55 14.21
CA SER A 119 19.36 12.65 13.10
C SER A 119 18.63 12.40 11.78
N TYR A 120 18.67 13.38 10.90
CA TYR A 120 18.07 13.33 9.57
C TYR A 120 19.15 13.57 8.52
N THR A 121 19.11 12.84 7.41
CA THR A 121 20.08 12.98 6.32
C THR A 121 19.65 14.09 5.36
N ARG A 122 20.61 14.81 4.80
CA ARG A 122 20.33 15.87 3.82
C ARG A 122 19.67 15.30 2.55
N ASP A 123 20.01 14.07 2.17
CA ASP A 123 19.38 13.36 1.04
C ASP A 123 17.89 13.13 1.26
N ALA A 124 17.48 12.67 2.45
CA ALA A 124 16.08 12.50 2.77
C ALA A 124 15.32 13.84 2.70
N PHE A 125 15.97 14.95 3.08
CA PHE A 125 15.39 16.29 2.96
C PHE A 125 15.15 16.70 1.51
N TYR A 126 16.10 16.42 0.62
CA TYR A 126 15.91 16.66 -0.80
C TYR A 126 14.79 15.79 -1.40
N GLN A 127 14.65 14.54 -0.96
CA GLN A 127 13.52 13.69 -1.37
C GLN A 127 12.18 14.25 -0.88
N LEU A 128 12.12 14.78 0.35
CA LEU A 128 10.95 15.48 0.86
C LEU A 128 10.60 16.67 -0.04
N LEU A 129 11.57 17.55 -0.33
CA LEU A 129 11.35 18.71 -1.20
C LEU A 129 10.88 18.29 -2.59
N LYS A 130 11.46 17.23 -3.17
CA LYS A 130 11.05 16.67 -4.47
C LYS A 130 9.62 16.12 -4.47
N HIS A 131 9.11 15.62 -3.34
CA HIS A 131 7.74 15.12 -3.25
C HIS A 131 6.68 16.24 -3.15
N HIS A 132 7.09 17.44 -2.74
CA HIS A 132 6.20 18.60 -2.56
C HIS A 132 6.49 19.76 -3.55
N GLY A 133 7.35 19.50 -4.54
CA GLY A 133 7.73 20.43 -5.61
C GLY A 133 7.07 20.09 -6.94
#